data_AF-A0A518IQL2-F1
#
_entry.id   AF-A0A518IQL2-F1
#
_cell.length_a   1.000
_cell.length_b   1.000
_cell.length_c   1.000
_cell.angle_alpha   90.00
_cell.angle_beta   90.00
_cell.angle_gamma   90.00
#
_symmetry.space_group_name_H-M   'P 1'
#
loop_
_entity.id
_entity.type
_entity.pdbx_description
1 polymer ?
#
loop_
_entity_poly.entity_id
_entity_poly.type
_entity_poly.pdbx_seq_one_letter_code
_entity_poly.pdbx_strand_id
1 'polypeptide(L)'
;MVKRILERLCFVALASIGSVSCAEESIAFCMPEWKEMHFDDGAKAQLHLAAVQKLGCEAKIDNHGSHIDVVYRSPKWKSLEVADDKLAHQWESWLKKAGFETLHGHAADHGGDDHAGHEGHDHSYTAGQIEEVNYRVSEWKTMHIETKEQITELTAMLKGLGCELKISQHSGHADLSFRCQQWKHIEVGSHQVATTWEQWLVKMGFEVKHDH
;
A
#
# COMPACT_ATOMS: atom_id res chain seq x y z
N MET A 1 63.40 -40.82 -11.75
CA MET A 1 62.96 -39.53 -12.34
C MET A 1 61.44 -39.49 -12.25
N VAL A 2 60.89 -38.99 -11.14
CA VAL A 2 59.45 -39.03 -10.81
C VAL A 2 58.88 -37.63 -11.02
N LYS A 3 58.05 -37.42 -12.05
CA LYS A 3 57.30 -36.17 -12.23
C LYS A 3 55.88 -36.35 -11.69
N ARG A 4 55.60 -35.63 -10.60
CA ARG A 4 54.30 -35.44 -9.96
C ARG A 4 53.39 -34.63 -10.90
N ILE A 5 52.19 -35.14 -11.19
CA ILE A 5 51.11 -34.35 -11.78
C ILE A 5 50.26 -33.82 -10.62
N LEU A 6 50.16 -32.49 -10.60
CA LEU A 6 49.45 -31.67 -9.63
C LEU A 6 48.09 -31.34 -10.23
N GLU A 7 47.04 -32.06 -9.88
CA GLU A 7 45.67 -31.69 -10.25
C GLU A 7 45.07 -30.79 -9.16
N ARG A 8 44.94 -29.51 -9.52
CA ARG A 8 44.22 -28.50 -8.75
C ARG A 8 42.73 -28.66 -9.03
N LEU A 9 41.97 -29.19 -8.08
CA LEU A 9 40.51 -29.00 -8.06
C LEU A 9 40.22 -27.56 -7.61
N CYS A 10 39.80 -26.71 -8.56
CA CYS A 10 39.12 -25.47 -8.25
C CYS A 10 37.68 -25.78 -7.82
N PHE A 11 37.37 -25.55 -6.56
CA PHE A 11 36.00 -25.44 -6.08
C PHE A 11 35.36 -24.21 -6.74
N VAL A 12 34.38 -24.44 -7.61
CA VAL A 12 33.47 -23.39 -8.10
C VAL A 12 32.49 -23.10 -6.97
N ALA A 13 32.68 -21.97 -6.29
CA ALA A 13 31.70 -21.45 -5.35
C ALA A 13 30.48 -20.96 -6.14
N LEU A 14 29.36 -21.68 -6.01
CA LEU A 14 28.06 -21.24 -6.51
C LEU A 14 27.59 -20.09 -5.60
N ALA A 15 27.79 -18.84 -6.04
CA ALA A 15 27.18 -17.69 -5.39
C ALA A 15 25.67 -17.76 -5.62
N SER A 16 24.90 -18.09 -4.57
CA SER A 16 23.45 -17.89 -4.57
C SER A 16 23.20 -16.39 -4.59
N ILE A 17 22.83 -15.87 -5.75
CA ILE A 17 22.29 -14.51 -5.89
C ILE A 17 20.90 -14.58 -5.27
N GLY A 18 20.76 -14.05 -4.04
CA GLY A 18 19.46 -13.84 -3.45
C GLY A 18 18.69 -12.84 -4.29
N SER A 19 17.56 -13.25 -4.87
CA SER A 19 16.62 -12.33 -5.47
C SER A 19 16.06 -11.43 -4.36
N VAL A 20 16.61 -10.22 -4.25
CA VAL A 20 15.94 -9.13 -3.55
C VAL A 20 14.78 -8.73 -4.47
N SER A 21 13.57 -9.21 -4.21
CA SER A 21 12.42 -8.45 -4.69
C SER A 21 12.38 -7.19 -3.83
N CYS A 22 13.02 -6.12 -4.29
CA CYS A 22 12.73 -4.80 -3.78
C CYS A 22 11.32 -4.50 -4.25
N ALA A 23 10.34 -4.61 -3.35
CA ALA A 23 9.08 -3.93 -3.59
C ALA A 23 9.40 -2.45 -3.77
N GLU A 24 9.14 -1.91 -4.95
CA GLU A 24 9.40 -0.50 -5.25
C GLU A 24 8.23 0.36 -4.77
N GLU A 25 7.01 -0.19 -4.82
CA GLU A 25 5.80 0.51 -4.45
C GLU A 25 4.95 -0.27 -3.45
N SER A 26 4.04 0.43 -2.78
CA SER A 26 3.15 -0.14 -1.78
C SER A 26 1.80 0.55 -1.77
N ILE A 27 0.74 -0.25 -1.62
CA ILE A 27 -0.64 0.22 -1.47
C ILE A 27 -1.13 -0.22 -0.10
N ALA A 28 -1.46 0.73 0.76
CA ALA A 28 -2.21 0.42 1.96
C ALA A 28 -3.70 0.38 1.65
N PHE A 29 -4.43 -0.50 2.32
CA PHE A 29 -5.87 -0.60 2.16
C PHE A 29 -6.56 -0.98 3.47
N CYS A 30 -7.80 -0.50 3.65
CA CYS A 30 -8.67 -0.95 4.72
C CYS A 30 -10.15 -0.90 4.28
N MET A 31 -11.00 -1.58 5.04
CA MET A 31 -12.45 -1.50 4.91
C MET A 31 -13.04 -1.88 6.28
N PRO A 32 -13.23 -0.90 7.18
CA PRO A 32 -13.62 -1.16 8.57
C PRO A 32 -14.96 -1.89 8.71
N GLU A 33 -15.93 -1.44 7.92
CA GLU A 33 -17.28 -1.96 7.90
C GLU A 33 -17.42 -3.12 6.92
N TRP A 34 -18.38 -4.00 7.18
CA TRP A 34 -18.73 -5.07 6.25
C TRP A 34 -19.28 -4.49 4.94
N LYS A 35 -18.76 -5.00 3.83
CA LYS A 35 -19.29 -4.75 2.49
C LYS A 35 -19.81 -6.04 1.89
N GLU A 36 -20.92 -5.91 1.18
CA GLU A 36 -21.52 -6.96 0.38
C GLU A 36 -21.30 -6.64 -1.11
N MET A 37 -20.84 -7.62 -1.87
CA MET A 37 -20.71 -7.51 -3.32
C MET A 37 -21.46 -8.66 -3.99
N HIS A 38 -22.39 -8.27 -4.85
CA HIS A 38 -23.30 -9.16 -5.54
C HIS A 38 -22.70 -9.75 -6.82
N PHE A 39 -22.94 -11.05 -7.03
CA PHE A 39 -22.52 -11.77 -8.23
C PHE A 39 -23.63 -12.69 -8.76
N ASP A 40 -23.91 -12.54 -10.06
CA ASP A 40 -24.76 -13.48 -10.81
C ASP A 40 -24.03 -14.77 -11.21
N ASP A 41 -22.70 -14.78 -11.08
CA ASP A 41 -21.82 -15.88 -11.50
C ASP A 41 -21.05 -16.42 -10.29
N GLY A 42 -21.31 -17.67 -9.92
CA GLY A 42 -20.67 -18.30 -8.78
C GLY A 42 -19.17 -18.51 -8.91
N ALA A 43 -18.63 -18.67 -10.12
CA ALA A 43 -17.19 -18.76 -10.32
C ALA A 43 -16.51 -17.40 -10.09
N LYS A 44 -17.14 -16.30 -10.52
CA LYS A 44 -16.67 -14.94 -10.21
C LYS A 44 -16.74 -14.63 -8.72
N ALA A 45 -17.82 -15.03 -8.04
CA ALA A 45 -17.95 -14.87 -6.59
C ALA A 45 -16.84 -15.61 -5.84
N GLN A 46 -16.54 -16.86 -6.23
CA GLN A 46 -15.45 -17.64 -5.62
C GLN A 46 -14.08 -17.05 -5.90
N LEU A 47 -13.84 -16.54 -7.12
CA LEU A 47 -12.60 -15.86 -7.46
C LEU A 47 -12.41 -14.60 -6.62
N HIS A 48 -13.47 -13.79 -6.45
CA HIS A 48 -13.43 -12.59 -5.61
C HIS A 48 -13.20 -12.93 -4.13
N LEU A 49 -13.92 -13.93 -3.60
CA LEU A 49 -13.73 -14.45 -2.24
C LEU A 49 -12.26 -14.85 -2.01
N ALA A 50 -11.70 -15.65 -2.92
CA ALA A 50 -10.31 -16.10 -2.82
C ALA A 50 -9.32 -14.91 -2.88
N ALA A 51 -9.59 -13.91 -3.72
CA ALA A 51 -8.76 -12.71 -3.81
C ALA A 51 -8.76 -11.92 -2.50
N VAL A 52 -9.93 -11.61 -1.93
CA VAL A 52 -10.01 -10.85 -0.68
C VAL A 52 -9.47 -11.64 0.52
N GLN A 53 -9.65 -12.96 0.56
CA GLN A 53 -9.04 -13.82 1.58
C GLN A 53 -7.52 -13.85 1.47
N LYS A 54 -6.96 -13.84 0.26
CA LYS A 54 -5.51 -13.76 0.04
C LYS A 54 -4.91 -12.42 0.47
N LEU A 55 -5.69 -11.34 0.38
CA LEU A 55 -5.37 -10.04 1.00
C LEU A 55 -5.52 -10.06 2.53
N GLY A 56 -5.96 -11.18 3.10
CA GLY A 56 -6.17 -11.39 4.52
C GLY A 56 -7.47 -10.77 5.05
N CYS A 57 -8.44 -10.45 4.20
CA CYS A 57 -9.73 -9.95 4.65
C CYS A 57 -10.52 -11.03 5.39
N GLU A 58 -11.36 -10.60 6.33
CA GLU A 58 -12.45 -11.43 6.82
C GLU A 58 -13.48 -11.52 5.70
N ALA A 59 -13.81 -12.73 5.23
CA ALA A 59 -14.70 -12.89 4.10
C ALA A 59 -15.50 -14.19 4.15
N LYS A 60 -16.75 -14.13 3.68
CA LYS A 60 -17.67 -15.25 3.55
C LYS A 60 -18.54 -15.10 2.30
N ILE A 61 -19.17 -16.19 1.91
CA ILE A 61 -20.25 -16.18 0.93
C ILE A 61 -21.58 -16.22 1.68
N ASP A 62 -22.53 -15.40 1.23
CA ASP A 62 -23.95 -15.56 1.50
C ASP A 62 -24.65 -15.99 0.21
N ASN A 63 -25.51 -17.00 0.28
CA ASN A 63 -26.16 -17.57 -0.90
C ASN A 63 -27.67 -17.52 -0.74
N HIS A 64 -28.31 -16.71 -1.58
CA HIS A 64 -29.76 -16.49 -1.57
C HIS A 64 -30.48 -17.25 -2.68
N GLY A 65 -29.87 -18.31 -3.21
CA GLY A 65 -30.44 -19.25 -4.18
C GLY A 65 -30.42 -18.75 -5.63
N SER A 66 -30.81 -17.49 -5.86
CA SER A 66 -30.80 -16.86 -7.19
C SER A 66 -29.53 -16.08 -7.48
N HIS A 67 -28.76 -15.72 -6.45
CA HIS A 67 -27.52 -14.97 -6.54
C HIS A 67 -26.60 -15.30 -5.36
N ILE A 68 -25.32 -14.91 -5.50
CA ILE A 68 -24.28 -15.14 -4.52
C ILE A 68 -23.67 -13.79 -4.15
N ASP A 69 -23.63 -13.51 -2.86
CA ASP A 69 -22.97 -12.31 -2.35
C ASP A 69 -21.69 -12.70 -1.62
N VAL A 70 -20.62 -11.94 -1.89
CA VAL A 70 -19.38 -12.03 -1.13
C VAL A 70 -19.41 -10.90 -0.09
N VAL A 71 -19.42 -11.28 1.18
CA VAL A 71 -19.45 -10.35 2.31
C VAL A 71 -18.05 -10.33 2.94
N TYR A 72 -17.39 -9.17 2.95
CA TYR A 72 -16.01 -9.05 3.40
C TYR A 72 -15.70 -7.72 4.08
N ARG A 73 -14.60 -7.69 4.85
CA ARG A 73 -14.01 -6.48 5.44
C ARG A 73 -12.52 -6.64 5.75
N SER A 74 -11.83 -5.53 5.88
CA SER A 74 -10.49 -5.45 6.47
C SER A 74 -10.53 -4.38 7.57
N PRO A 75 -10.81 -4.78 8.83
CA PRO A 75 -11.07 -3.83 9.92
C PRO A 75 -9.89 -2.93 10.28
N LYS A 76 -8.71 -3.28 9.76
CA LYS A 76 -7.42 -2.67 10.02
C LYS A 76 -6.69 -2.44 8.71
N TRP A 77 -5.84 -1.43 8.69
CA TRP A 77 -4.96 -1.18 7.54
C TRP A 77 -4.02 -2.35 7.31
N LYS A 78 -3.89 -2.72 6.04
CA LYS A 78 -2.94 -3.70 5.52
C LYS A 78 -2.20 -3.08 4.35
N SER A 79 -1.02 -3.59 4.02
CA SER A 79 -0.26 -3.12 2.87
C SER A 79 0.04 -4.26 1.93
N LEU A 80 -0.08 -4.00 0.63
CA LEU A 80 0.40 -4.85 -0.44
C LEU A 80 1.63 -4.19 -1.05
N GLU A 81 2.72 -4.94 -1.11
CA GLU A 81 3.95 -4.55 -1.79
C GLU A 81 3.91 -5.04 -3.24
N VAL A 82 4.26 -4.18 -4.18
CA VAL A 82 4.24 -4.47 -5.61
C VAL A 82 5.54 -4.06 -6.28
N ALA A 83 5.79 -4.62 -7.46
CA ALA A 83 7.06 -4.48 -8.14
C ALA A 83 7.28 -3.09 -8.77
N ASP A 84 6.21 -2.41 -9.19
CA ASP A 84 6.28 -1.14 -9.91
C ASP A 84 4.99 -0.32 -9.74
N ASP A 85 5.06 0.97 -10.09
CA ASP A 85 3.95 1.94 -10.01
C ASP A 85 2.74 1.56 -10.87
N LYS A 86 2.97 0.98 -12.06
CA LYS A 86 1.87 0.53 -12.91
C LYS A 86 1.05 -0.56 -12.23
N LEU A 87 1.71 -1.54 -11.60
CA LEU A 87 1.03 -2.57 -10.84
C LEU A 87 0.37 -1.99 -9.58
N ALA A 88 0.95 -0.96 -8.97
CA ALA A 88 0.34 -0.25 -7.86
C ALA A 88 -1.00 0.39 -8.25
N HIS A 89 -1.07 1.11 -9.38
CA HIS A 89 -2.32 1.70 -9.87
C HIS A 89 -3.36 0.63 -10.23
N GLN A 90 -2.94 -0.51 -10.78
CA GLN A 90 -3.84 -1.62 -11.06
C GLN A 90 -4.48 -2.17 -9.78
N TRP A 91 -3.67 -2.36 -8.74
CA TRP A 91 -4.17 -2.81 -7.44
C TRP A 91 -5.03 -1.77 -6.76
N GLU A 92 -4.60 -0.51 -6.74
CA GLU A 92 -5.38 0.60 -6.19
C GLU A 92 -6.74 0.70 -6.86
N SER A 93 -6.79 0.65 -8.20
CA SER A 93 -8.04 0.69 -8.97
C SER A 93 -8.95 -0.49 -8.63
N TRP A 94 -8.39 -1.69 -8.55
CA TRP A 94 -9.16 -2.87 -8.17
C TRP A 94 -9.68 -2.78 -6.73
N LEU A 95 -8.85 -2.31 -5.78
CA LEU A 95 -9.20 -2.14 -4.37
C LEU A 95 -10.32 -1.09 -4.20
N LYS A 96 -10.19 0.08 -4.83
CA LYS A 96 -11.23 1.12 -4.83
C LYS A 96 -12.54 0.60 -5.42
N LYS A 97 -12.50 -0.11 -6.55
CA LYS A 97 -13.69 -0.75 -7.15
C LYS A 97 -14.29 -1.81 -6.24
N ALA A 98 -13.44 -2.53 -5.50
CA ALA A 98 -13.86 -3.46 -4.47
C ALA A 98 -14.34 -2.76 -3.18
N GLY A 99 -14.34 -1.44 -3.11
CA GLY A 99 -14.87 -0.64 -2.00
C GLY A 99 -13.92 -0.46 -0.83
N PHE A 100 -12.64 -0.76 -0.98
CA PHE A 100 -11.62 -0.45 0.02
C PHE A 100 -11.27 1.04 -0.03
N GLU A 101 -10.95 1.60 1.13
CA GLU A 101 -10.14 2.81 1.24
C GLU A 101 -8.68 2.44 0.95
N THR A 102 -7.96 3.28 0.21
CA THR A 102 -6.58 3.01 -0.20
C THR A 102 -5.66 4.19 0.09
N LEU A 103 -4.38 3.91 0.35
CA LEU A 103 -3.30 4.89 0.36
C LEU A 103 -2.21 4.42 -0.58
N HIS A 104 -1.87 5.28 -1.52
CA HIS A 104 -0.78 5.08 -2.45
C HIS A 104 -0.11 6.43 -2.66
N GLY A 105 1.10 6.60 -2.12
CA GLY A 105 1.84 7.85 -2.13
C GLY A 105 2.59 8.02 -3.43
N HIS A 106 2.08 8.86 -4.33
CA HIS A 106 2.71 9.16 -5.60
C HIS A 106 3.89 10.10 -5.40
N ALA A 107 4.97 9.93 -6.16
CA ALA A 107 5.99 10.96 -6.25
C ALA A 107 5.35 12.27 -6.74
N ALA A 108 5.77 13.40 -6.19
CA ALA A 108 5.39 14.71 -6.73
C ALA A 108 6.11 14.96 -8.06
N ASP A 109 5.70 14.28 -9.14
CA ASP A 109 6.31 14.48 -10.46
C ASP A 109 5.74 15.74 -11.12
N HIS A 110 6.65 16.71 -11.25
CA HIS A 110 6.69 17.82 -12.19
C HIS A 110 5.46 18.74 -12.29
N GLY A 111 5.55 19.88 -11.58
CA GLY A 111 4.83 21.11 -11.91
C GLY A 111 5.23 21.66 -13.29
N GLY A 112 4.72 21.05 -14.35
CA GLY A 112 4.84 21.51 -15.72
C GLY A 112 3.56 21.16 -16.48
N ASP A 113 2.78 22.21 -16.75
CA ASP A 113 1.80 22.33 -17.83
C ASP A 113 1.57 21.07 -18.68
N ASP A 114 0.40 20.44 -18.49
CA ASP A 114 -0.53 20.09 -19.56
C ASP A 114 -1.72 19.30 -18.98
N HIS A 115 -2.80 20.02 -18.65
CA HIS A 115 -4.15 19.44 -18.45
C HIS A 115 -4.75 18.92 -19.76
N ALA A 116 -4.00 18.10 -20.50
CA ALA A 116 -4.41 17.58 -21.80
C ALA A 116 -3.78 16.21 -22.07
N GLY A 117 -4.08 15.20 -21.25
CA GLY A 117 -3.63 13.86 -21.60
C GLY A 117 -3.73 12.73 -20.59
N HIS A 118 -4.60 12.74 -19.58
CA HIS A 118 -4.94 11.49 -18.88
C HIS A 118 -6.12 10.81 -19.58
N GLU A 119 -5.87 10.32 -20.80
CA GLU A 119 -6.75 9.31 -21.41
C GLU A 119 -6.61 7.99 -20.62
N GLY A 120 -7.60 7.69 -19.78
CA GLY A 120 -7.83 6.32 -19.32
C GLY A 120 -8.01 6.09 -17.82
N HIS A 121 -8.08 7.14 -17.00
CA HIS A 121 -8.40 6.99 -15.58
C HIS A 121 -9.88 7.26 -15.32
N ASP A 122 -10.70 6.22 -15.43
CA ASP A 122 -12.11 6.19 -15.01
C ASP A 122 -12.16 6.23 -13.48
N HIS A 123 -11.88 7.40 -12.92
CA HIS A 123 -12.18 7.70 -11.54
C HIS A 123 -13.66 8.08 -11.47
N SER A 124 -14.48 7.23 -10.83
CA SER A 124 -15.89 7.54 -10.56
C SER A 124 -16.05 8.61 -9.47
N TYR A 125 -15.18 9.62 -9.46
CA TYR A 125 -15.40 10.87 -8.77
C TYR A 125 -16.00 11.82 -9.78
N THR A 126 -17.16 12.38 -9.45
CA THR A 126 -17.74 13.48 -10.22
C THR A 126 -16.67 14.55 -10.47
N ALA A 127 -16.45 14.88 -11.74
CA ALA A 127 -15.45 15.87 -12.16
C ALA A 127 -15.58 17.15 -11.30
N GLY A 128 -14.57 17.43 -10.48
CA GLY A 128 -14.52 18.59 -9.58
C GLY A 128 -14.45 18.30 -8.06
N GLN A 129 -14.15 17.07 -7.61
CA GLN A 129 -14.06 16.75 -6.17
C GLN A 129 -12.79 16.01 -5.72
N ILE A 130 -11.83 15.78 -6.63
CA ILE A 130 -10.55 15.18 -6.25
C ILE A 130 -9.66 16.28 -5.69
N GLU A 131 -9.20 16.09 -4.47
CA GLU A 131 -8.26 16.97 -3.77
C GLU A 131 -6.92 16.26 -3.63
N GLU A 132 -5.84 17.04 -3.62
CA GLU A 132 -4.49 16.52 -3.41
C GLU A 132 -3.92 16.99 -2.08
N VAL A 133 -3.41 16.04 -1.29
CA VAL A 133 -2.66 16.34 -0.07
C VAL A 133 -1.21 15.99 -0.31
N ASN A 134 -0.37 17.01 -0.44
CA ASN A 134 1.07 16.87 -0.60
C ASN A 134 1.74 16.81 0.76
N TYR A 135 2.67 15.87 0.96
CA TYR A 135 3.32 15.65 2.25
C TYR A 135 4.79 15.24 2.13
N ARG A 136 5.53 15.46 3.22
CA ARG A 136 6.91 15.04 3.37
C ARG A 136 7.31 14.95 4.84
N VAL A 137 8.29 14.12 5.17
CA VAL A 137 8.98 14.17 6.47
C VAL A 137 10.44 13.80 6.24
N SER A 138 11.29 14.81 6.00
CA SER A 138 12.65 14.59 5.49
C SER A 138 13.59 13.92 6.50
N GLU A 139 13.44 14.29 7.78
CA GLU A 139 14.19 13.73 8.88
C GLU A 139 13.50 12.50 9.46
N TRP A 140 14.28 11.61 10.08
CA TRP A 140 13.71 10.46 10.77
C TRP A 140 12.83 10.91 11.95
N LYS A 141 11.56 10.53 11.90
CA LYS A 141 10.63 10.66 13.01
C LYS A 141 10.50 9.30 13.70
N THR A 142 10.72 9.25 15.01
CA THR A 142 10.58 8.02 15.80
C THR A 142 9.35 8.13 16.70
N MET A 143 8.55 7.07 16.72
CA MET A 143 7.41 6.89 17.60
C MET A 143 7.60 5.63 18.43
N HIS A 144 7.41 5.77 19.73
CA HIS A 144 7.35 4.63 20.65
C HIS A 144 5.95 4.05 20.63
N ILE A 145 5.84 2.73 20.39
CA ILE A 145 4.53 2.08 20.27
C ILE A 145 4.49 0.86 21.18
N GLU A 146 3.45 0.82 22.01
CA GLU A 146 3.30 -0.16 23.07
C GLU A 146 2.77 -1.51 22.57
N THR A 147 1.95 -1.50 21.51
CA THR A 147 1.27 -2.70 21.01
C THR A 147 1.72 -3.08 19.60
N LYS A 148 1.80 -4.38 19.37
CA LYS A 148 2.16 -4.94 18.06
C LYS A 148 1.13 -4.59 16.99
N GLU A 149 -0.14 -4.51 17.39
CA GLU A 149 -1.27 -4.18 16.53
C GLU A 149 -1.14 -2.75 16.00
N GLN A 150 -0.86 -1.77 16.87
CA GLN A 150 -0.62 -0.38 16.47
C GLN A 150 0.59 -0.25 15.56
N ILE A 151 1.70 -0.95 15.85
CA ILE A 151 2.88 -0.95 14.98
C ILE A 151 2.52 -1.48 13.60
N THR A 152 1.76 -2.58 13.54
CA THR A 152 1.39 -3.23 12.28
C THR A 152 0.52 -2.32 11.42
N GLU A 153 -0.51 -1.72 12.02
CA GLU A 153 -1.44 -0.82 11.33
C GLU A 153 -0.72 0.44 10.83
N LEU A 154 0.08 1.09 11.69
CA LEU A 154 0.83 2.29 11.30
C LEU A 154 1.92 2.00 10.26
N THR A 155 2.58 0.84 10.36
CA THR A 155 3.54 0.39 9.33
C THR A 155 2.86 0.24 7.98
N ALA A 156 1.68 -0.37 7.93
CA ALA A 156 0.94 -0.52 6.68
C ALA A 156 0.59 0.84 6.07
N MET A 157 0.05 1.77 6.86
CA MET A 157 -0.29 3.12 6.40
C MET A 157 0.96 3.86 5.86
N LEU A 158 2.05 3.87 6.63
CA LEU A 158 3.27 4.58 6.23
C LEU A 158 3.93 3.95 4.99
N LYS A 159 3.83 2.62 4.80
CA LYS A 159 4.23 1.98 3.54
C LYS A 159 3.38 2.45 2.37
N GLY A 160 2.05 2.48 2.53
CA GLY A 160 1.15 3.03 1.50
C GLY A 160 1.46 4.48 1.15
N LEU A 161 1.87 5.28 2.13
CA LEU A 161 2.35 6.65 1.92
C LEU A 161 3.76 6.73 1.31
N GLY A 162 4.41 5.60 1.01
CA GLY A 162 5.75 5.55 0.41
C GLY A 162 6.87 6.01 1.35
N CYS A 163 6.71 5.83 2.66
CA CYS A 163 7.75 6.16 3.64
C CYS A 163 8.82 5.06 3.74
N GLU A 164 10.06 5.47 3.97
CA GLU A 164 11.12 4.58 4.47
C GLU A 164 10.88 4.27 5.94
N LEU A 165 11.01 3.00 6.34
CA LEU A 165 10.70 2.53 7.69
C LEU A 165 11.86 1.79 8.35
N LYS A 166 11.99 1.96 9.66
CA LYS A 166 12.87 1.19 10.54
C LYS A 166 12.13 0.83 11.82
N ILE A 167 12.15 -0.45 12.17
CA ILE A 167 11.56 -0.93 13.42
C ILE A 167 12.70 -1.42 14.32
N SER A 168 12.77 -0.92 15.55
CA SER A 168 13.70 -1.38 16.57
C SER A 168 12.92 -1.92 17.76
N GLN A 169 13.19 -3.17 18.15
CA GLN A 169 12.56 -3.78 19.31
C GLN A 169 13.51 -3.73 20.50
N HIS A 170 13.00 -3.31 21.66
CA HIS A 170 13.73 -3.41 22.92
C HIS A 170 12.75 -3.45 24.10
N SER A 171 13.14 -4.16 25.15
CA SER A 171 12.43 -4.15 26.45
C SER A 171 10.90 -4.37 26.38
N GLY A 172 10.43 -5.17 25.43
CA GLY A 172 9.01 -5.54 25.28
C GLY A 172 8.14 -4.57 24.46
N HIS A 173 8.71 -3.49 23.93
CA HIS A 173 8.05 -2.55 23.01
C HIS A 173 8.85 -2.38 21.71
N ALA A 174 8.29 -1.66 20.74
CA ALA A 174 9.03 -1.29 19.54
C ALA A 174 8.94 0.21 19.25
N ASP A 175 10.05 0.73 18.77
CA ASP A 175 10.12 2.04 18.16
C ASP A 175 9.97 1.89 16.65
N LEU A 176 9.02 2.65 16.09
CA LEU A 176 8.86 2.81 14.65
C LEU A 176 9.45 4.14 14.25
N SER A 177 10.51 4.10 13.46
CA SER A 177 11.09 5.29 12.82
C SER A 177 10.70 5.32 11.35
N PHE A 178 10.29 6.49 10.87
CA PHE A 178 9.89 6.68 9.48
C PHE A 178 10.41 8.01 8.94
N ARG A 179 10.57 8.07 7.61
CA ARG A 179 10.80 9.31 6.86
C ARG A 179 10.25 9.19 5.45
N CYS A 180 9.96 10.32 4.84
CA CYS A 180 9.65 10.45 3.42
C CYS A 180 10.44 11.65 2.91
N GLN A 181 11.59 11.41 2.26
CA GLN A 181 12.54 12.47 1.91
C GLN A 181 12.09 13.33 0.74
N GLN A 182 11.33 12.74 -0.18
CA GLN A 182 10.75 13.43 -1.32
C GLN A 182 9.32 13.84 -1.00
N TRP A 183 8.86 14.93 -1.61
CA TRP A 183 7.44 15.26 -1.57
C TRP A 183 6.67 14.14 -2.28
N LYS A 184 5.61 13.69 -1.64
CA LYS A 184 4.61 12.78 -2.20
C LYS A 184 3.23 13.40 -2.08
N HIS A 185 2.27 12.86 -2.82
CA HIS A 185 0.87 13.24 -2.66
C HIS A 185 -0.05 12.03 -2.62
N ILE A 186 -1.24 12.22 -2.04
CA ILE A 186 -2.38 11.33 -2.17
C ILE A 186 -3.56 12.11 -2.74
N GLU A 187 -4.31 11.45 -3.62
CA GLU A 187 -5.58 11.95 -4.13
C GLU A 187 -6.73 11.45 -3.25
N VAL A 188 -7.64 12.35 -2.89
CA VAL A 188 -8.80 12.02 -2.05
C VAL A 188 -10.08 12.63 -2.60
N GLY A 189 -11.20 11.94 -2.39
CA GLY A 189 -12.46 12.26 -3.08
C GLY A 189 -13.26 13.44 -2.50
N SER A 190 -12.72 14.22 -1.56
CA SER A 190 -13.35 15.46 -1.07
C SER A 190 -12.45 16.31 -0.18
N HIS A 191 -12.74 17.61 -0.11
CA HIS A 191 -12.06 18.57 0.78
C HIS A 191 -12.09 18.17 2.27
N GLN A 192 -13.19 17.59 2.75
CA GLN A 192 -13.28 17.14 4.14
C GLN A 192 -12.32 15.96 4.42
N VAL A 193 -12.20 15.04 3.46
CA VAL A 193 -11.24 13.93 3.55
C VAL A 193 -9.81 14.47 3.47
N ALA A 194 -9.53 15.41 2.56
CA ALA A 194 -8.23 16.07 2.46
C ALA A 194 -7.82 16.75 3.77
N THR A 195 -8.72 17.54 4.36
CA THR A 195 -8.51 18.18 5.67
C THR A 195 -8.22 17.16 6.77
N THR A 196 -8.91 16.02 6.76
CA THR A 196 -8.69 14.95 7.75
C THR A 196 -7.28 14.35 7.60
N TRP A 197 -6.84 14.12 6.38
CA TRP A 197 -5.49 13.65 6.09
C TRP A 197 -4.42 14.67 6.45
N GLU A 198 -4.60 15.94 6.10
CA GLU A 198 -3.70 17.03 6.48
C GLU A 198 -3.50 17.07 8.00
N GLN A 199 -4.60 17.08 8.77
CA GLN A 199 -4.53 17.11 10.24
C GLN A 199 -3.80 15.89 10.81
N TRP A 200 -4.07 14.70 10.27
CA TRP A 200 -3.39 13.49 10.70
C TRP A 200 -1.89 13.53 10.38
N LEU A 201 -1.52 13.92 9.15
CA LEU A 201 -0.13 14.04 8.70
C LEU A 201 0.65 15.06 9.54
N VAL A 202 0.08 16.24 9.79
CA VAL A 202 0.70 17.26 10.68
C VAL A 202 0.91 16.71 12.08
N LYS A 203 -0.09 16.02 12.65
CA LYS A 203 0.02 15.40 13.98
C LYS A 203 1.13 14.35 14.03
N MET A 204 1.35 13.63 12.93
CA MET A 204 2.42 12.64 12.78
C MET A 204 3.80 13.30 12.57
N GLY A 205 3.85 14.60 12.31
CA GLY A 205 5.08 15.37 12.14
C GLY A 205 5.52 15.53 10.68
N PHE A 206 4.60 15.35 9.73
CA PHE A 206 4.84 15.67 8.33
C PHE A 206 4.74 17.17 8.08
N GLU A 207 5.54 17.66 7.14
CA GLU A 207 5.28 18.88 6.38
C GLU A 207 4.13 18.58 5.40
N VAL A 208 3.13 19.47 5.31
CA VAL A 208 1.96 19.28 4.44
C VAL A 208 1.72 20.53 3.60
N LYS A 209 1.29 20.34 2.35
CA LYS A 209 0.74 21.37 1.46
C LYS A 209 -0.58 20.86 0.92
N HIS A 210 -1.60 21.68 0.98
CA HIS A 210 -2.93 21.38 0.47
C HIS A 210 -3.41 22.66 -0.22
N ASP A 211 -3.44 22.63 -1.54
CA ASP A 211 -3.90 23.76 -2.34
C ASP A 211 -5.43 23.66 -2.46
N HIS A 212 -6.13 24.70 -2.01
CA HIS A 212 -7.60 24.80 -1.97
C HIS A 212 -8.18 25.45 -3.23
#